data_AF-K1TEV1-F1
#
_entry.id   AF-K1TEV1-F1
#
_cell.length_a   1.000
_cell.length_b   1.000
_cell.length_c   1.000
_cell.angle_alpha   90.00
_cell.angle_beta   90.00
_cell.angle_gamma   90.00
#
_symmetry.space_group_name_H-M   'P 1'
#
loop_
_entity.id
_entity.type
_entity.pdbx_description
1 polymer ?
#
loop_
_entity_poly.entity_id
_entity_poly.type
_entity_poly.pdbx_seq_one_letter_code
_entity_poly.pdbx_strand_id
1 'polypeptide(L)'
;MVKIALVSCGTEYSGIQKEIEKAANTFGAEIILPEIDLDYIDESYAKFGFSAQSSSLKLMIARAMAIVEGRCKPDAVFIASCFRCAEGALVRNAVRKFLQDNTRIPVVTYSFTERTKADELFIRMEALATTVTRRSILAREKQEGLTLG
;
A
#
# COMPACT_ATOMS: atom_id res chain seq x y z
N MET A 1 -13.46 11.49 2.30
CA MET A 1 -12.63 10.70 3.22
C MET A 1 -11.57 10.00 2.38
N VAL A 2 -10.30 10.03 2.79
CA VAL A 2 -9.20 9.46 2.00
C VAL A 2 -9.29 7.94 2.05
N LYS A 3 -9.32 7.27 0.89
CA LYS A 3 -9.36 5.80 0.79
C LYS A 3 -7.95 5.24 0.63
N ILE A 4 -7.46 4.53 1.64
CA ILE A 4 -6.15 3.91 1.64
C ILE A 4 -6.32 2.40 1.37
N ALA A 5 -5.83 1.91 0.25
CA ALA A 5 -5.80 0.48 0.00
C ALA A 5 -4.73 -0.20 0.88
N LEU A 6 -5.14 -1.24 1.61
CA LEU A 6 -4.22 -2.10 2.35
C LEU A 6 -3.77 -3.27 1.48
N VAL A 7 -2.49 -3.26 1.13
CA VAL A 7 -1.82 -4.34 0.40
C VAL A 7 -0.89 -5.04 1.38
N SER A 8 -1.37 -6.11 2.02
CA SER A 8 -0.67 -6.72 3.14
C SER A 8 -0.61 -8.24 3.11
N CYS A 9 0.31 -8.78 3.91
CA CYS A 9 0.39 -10.20 4.25
C CYS A 9 0.47 -10.35 5.78
N GLY A 10 -0.46 -11.12 6.35
CA GLY A 10 -0.44 -11.52 7.77
C GLY A 10 -1.04 -10.52 8.76
N THR A 11 -1.61 -9.39 8.31
CA THR A 11 -2.16 -8.36 9.24
C THR A 11 -3.32 -8.87 10.09
N GLU A 12 -4.16 -9.74 9.54
CA GLU A 12 -5.30 -10.34 10.24
C GLU A 12 -4.83 -11.31 11.33
N TYR A 13 -4.00 -12.29 10.98
CA TYR A 13 -3.51 -13.32 11.90
C TYR A 13 -2.59 -12.76 12.99
N SER A 14 -1.84 -11.68 12.70
CA SER A 14 -0.97 -11.03 13.68
C SER A 14 -1.71 -10.05 14.60
N GLY A 15 -3.02 -9.85 14.42
CA GLY A 15 -3.84 -8.96 15.27
C GLY A 15 -3.61 -7.46 15.05
N ILE A 16 -2.83 -7.09 14.03
CA ILE A 16 -2.40 -5.69 13.77
C ILE A 16 -3.39 -4.96 12.87
N GLN A 17 -4.27 -5.69 12.18
CA GLN A 17 -5.32 -5.12 11.32
C GLN A 17 -6.08 -3.99 12.02
N LYS A 18 -6.51 -4.21 13.27
CA LYS A 18 -7.25 -3.22 14.08
C LYS A 18 -6.41 -1.98 14.40
N GLU A 19 -5.11 -2.14 14.60
CA GLU A 19 -4.20 -1.02 14.90
C GLU A 19 -3.96 -0.17 13.65
N ILE A 20 -3.86 -0.79 12.47
CA ILE A 20 -3.79 -0.08 11.17
C ILE A 20 -5.07 0.73 10.91
N GLU A 21 -6.23 0.10 11.08
CA GLU A 21 -7.53 0.75 10.91
C GLU A 21 -7.72 1.91 11.90
N LYS A 22 -7.37 1.70 13.17
CA LYS A 22 -7.41 2.74 14.19
C LYS A 22 -6.53 3.94 13.84
N ALA A 23 -5.31 3.68 13.36
CA ALA A 23 -4.39 4.73 12.94
C ALA A 23 -4.95 5.52 11.75
N ALA A 24 -5.48 4.85 10.72
CA ALA A 24 -6.08 5.53 9.58
C ALA A 24 -7.29 6.40 9.98
N ASN A 25 -8.21 5.84 10.78
CA ASN A 25 -9.41 6.53 11.23
C ASN A 25 -9.08 7.80 12.04
N THR A 26 -7.99 7.79 12.80
CA THR A 26 -7.54 8.93 13.61
C THR A 26 -7.17 10.14 12.73
N PHE A 27 -6.70 9.90 11.49
CA PHE A 27 -6.33 10.95 10.53
C PHE A 27 -7.37 11.15 9.42
N GLY A 28 -8.63 10.74 9.65
CA GLY A 28 -9.72 10.94 8.70
C GLY A 28 -9.56 10.16 7.39
N ALA A 29 -8.88 9.01 7.45
CA ALA A 29 -8.72 8.09 6.34
C ALA A 29 -9.36 6.73 6.67
N GLU A 30 -9.78 6.03 5.63
CA GLU A 30 -10.41 4.72 5.72
C GLU A 30 -9.53 3.68 5.03
N ILE A 31 -9.32 2.53 5.69
CA ILE A 31 -8.65 1.39 5.09
C ILE A 31 -9.65 0.61 4.23
N ILE A 32 -9.31 0.39 2.97
CA ILE A 32 -10.06 -0.49 2.07
C ILE A 32 -9.21 -1.71 1.70
N LEU A 33 -9.85 -2.87 1.59
CA LEU A 33 -9.25 -4.10 1.10
C LEU A 33 -9.72 -4.30 -0.35
N PRO A 34 -8.81 -4.27 -1.35
CA PRO A 34 -9.20 -4.61 -2.71
C PRO A 34 -9.75 -6.04 -2.75
N GLU A 35 -11.00 -6.18 -3.16
CA GLU A 35 -11.66 -7.47 -3.38
C GLU A 35 -11.13 -8.11 -4.66
N ILE A 36 -10.81 -9.40 -4.57
CA ILE A 36 -10.22 -10.18 -5.65
C ILE A 36 -10.74 -11.62 -5.59
N ASP A 37 -11.07 -12.16 -6.76
CA ASP A 37 -11.51 -13.55 -6.91
C ASP A 37 -10.32 -14.50 -6.87
N LEU A 38 -10.56 -15.76 -6.49
CA LEU A 38 -9.51 -16.78 -6.38
C LEU A 38 -8.81 -17.02 -7.73
N ASP A 39 -9.58 -17.15 -8.81
CA ASP A 39 -9.03 -17.39 -10.16
C ASP A 39 -8.10 -16.26 -10.61
N TYR A 40 -8.41 -15.03 -10.17
CA TYR A 40 -7.60 -13.86 -10.49
C TYR A 40 -6.26 -13.83 -9.74
N ILE A 41 -6.15 -14.51 -8.59
CA ILE A 41 -4.89 -14.56 -7.83
C ILE A 41 -3.81 -15.27 -8.63
N ASP A 42 -4.14 -16.42 -9.21
CA ASP A 42 -3.16 -17.23 -9.94
C ASP A 42 -2.76 -16.58 -11.28
N GLU A 43 -3.72 -15.98 -12.00
CA GLU A 43 -3.42 -15.20 -13.21
C GLU A 43 -2.50 -14.00 -12.91
N SER A 44 -2.83 -13.25 -11.85
CA SER A 44 -2.05 -12.07 -11.45
C SER A 44 -0.62 -12.44 -11.08
N TYR A 45 -0.48 -13.55 -10.36
CA TYR A 45 0.81 -14.05 -9.91
C TYR A 45 1.70 -14.48 -11.08
N ALA A 46 1.14 -15.14 -12.10
CA ALA A 46 1.85 -15.49 -13.33
C ALA A 46 2.32 -14.23 -14.09
N LYS A 47 1.49 -13.19 -14.17
CA LYS A 47 1.83 -11.92 -14.83
C LYS A 47 2.89 -11.11 -14.09
N PHE A 48 2.89 -11.15 -12.75
CA PHE A 48 3.81 -10.35 -11.94
C PHE A 48 5.27 -10.83 -12.02
N GLY A 49 5.49 -12.12 -12.28
CA GLY A 49 6.83 -12.67 -12.50
C GLY A 49 7.67 -12.85 -11.23
N PHE A 50 7.04 -12.91 -10.05
CA PHE A 50 7.70 -13.21 -8.77
C PHE A 50 7.06 -14.44 -8.13
N SER A 51 7.88 -15.43 -7.76
CA SER A 51 7.39 -16.65 -7.12
C SER A 51 7.45 -16.56 -5.59
N ALA A 52 6.31 -16.36 -4.94
CA ALA A 52 6.11 -16.56 -3.50
C ALA A 52 5.34 -17.86 -3.16
N GLN A 53 5.79 -18.63 -2.16
CA GLN A 53 5.11 -19.85 -1.69
C GLN A 53 3.86 -19.54 -0.86
N SER A 54 3.89 -18.47 -0.08
CA SER A 54 2.76 -18.09 0.79
C SER A 54 1.54 -17.61 -0.01
N SER A 55 0.36 -18.19 0.27
CA SER A 55 -0.92 -17.75 -0.31
C SER A 55 -1.25 -16.29 0.03
N SER A 56 -0.94 -15.84 1.24
CA SER A 56 -1.13 -14.44 1.66
C SER A 56 -0.24 -13.47 0.88
N LEU A 57 0.95 -13.90 0.46
CA LEU A 57 1.81 -13.09 -0.42
C LEU A 57 1.30 -13.09 -1.86
N LYS A 58 0.72 -14.19 -2.34
CA LYS A 58 0.02 -14.20 -3.64
C LYS A 58 -1.16 -13.24 -3.64
N LEU A 59 -1.97 -13.25 -2.56
CA LEU A 59 -3.07 -12.30 -2.36
C LEU A 59 -2.58 -10.85 -2.36
N MET A 60 -1.47 -10.57 -1.66
CA MET A 60 -0.83 -9.26 -1.65
C MET A 60 -0.44 -8.79 -3.07
N ILE A 61 0.13 -9.68 -3.89
CA ILE A 61 0.49 -9.37 -5.29
C ILE A 61 -0.77 -9.12 -6.13
N ALA A 62 -1.78 -9.96 -6.01
CA ALA A 62 -3.04 -9.82 -6.75
C ALA A 62 -3.78 -8.51 -6.41
N ARG A 63 -3.77 -8.10 -5.14
CA ARG A 63 -4.31 -6.78 -4.72
C ARG A 63 -3.55 -5.63 -5.35
N ALA A 64 -2.22 -5.71 -5.43
CA ALA A 64 -1.42 -4.70 -6.11
C ALA A 64 -1.74 -4.64 -7.62
N MET A 65 -1.93 -5.79 -8.26
CA MET A 65 -2.31 -5.86 -9.67
C MET A 65 -3.70 -5.28 -9.92
N ALA A 66 -4.68 -5.57 -9.06
CA ALA A 66 -6.03 -5.00 -9.16
C ALA A 66 -6.03 -3.46 -9.09
N ILE A 67 -5.11 -2.85 -8.33
CA ILE A 67 -4.94 -1.40 -8.27
C ILE A 67 -4.36 -0.87 -9.58
N VAL A 68 -3.33 -1.53 -10.13
CA VAL A 68 -2.71 -1.13 -11.41
C VAL A 68 -3.67 -1.28 -12.59
N GLU A 69 -4.44 -2.36 -12.63
CA GLU A 69 -5.47 -2.61 -13.65
C GLU A 69 -6.69 -1.69 -13.49
N GLY A 70 -6.76 -0.87 -12.44
CA GLY A 70 -7.84 0.08 -12.21
C GLY A 70 -9.16 -0.55 -11.74
N ARG A 71 -9.15 -1.84 -11.36
CA ARG A 71 -10.31 -2.52 -10.75
C ARG A 71 -10.66 -1.92 -9.39
N CYS A 72 -9.63 -1.47 -8.65
CA CYS A 72 -9.78 -0.70 -7.43
C CYS A 72 -9.07 0.65 -7.59
N LYS A 73 -9.74 1.75 -7.20
CA LYS A 73 -9.21 3.12 -7.30
C LYS A 73 -9.04 3.75 -5.92
N PRO A 74 -7.98 3.39 -5.17
CA PRO A 74 -7.66 4.04 -3.91
C PRO A 74 -6.97 5.39 -4.14
N ASP A 75 -7.03 6.26 -3.13
CA ASP A 75 -6.30 7.52 -3.12
C ASP A 75 -4.84 7.35 -2.72
N ALA A 76 -4.54 6.33 -1.93
CA ALA A 76 -3.21 5.97 -1.44
C ALA A 76 -3.08 4.46 -1.18
N VAL A 77 -1.85 3.95 -1.11
CA VAL A 77 -1.58 2.54 -0.80
C VAL A 77 -0.70 2.41 0.44
N PHE A 78 -1.14 1.58 1.38
CA PHE A 78 -0.34 1.16 2.53
C PHE A 78 0.04 -0.30 2.39
N ILE A 79 1.35 -0.56 2.30
CA ILE A 79 1.90 -1.89 2.09
C ILE A 79 2.49 -2.40 3.40
N ALA A 80 2.01 -3.55 3.89
CA ALA A 80 2.38 -4.05 5.22
C ALA A 80 2.71 -5.55 5.22
N SER A 81 3.84 -5.93 5.82
CA SER A 81 4.20 -7.34 6.04
C SER A 81 4.90 -7.53 7.38
N CYS A 82 4.88 -8.76 7.90
CA CYS A 82 5.62 -9.11 9.11
C CYS A 82 7.14 -8.96 8.88
N PHE A 83 7.85 -8.40 9.85
CA PHE A 83 9.31 -8.19 9.76
C PHE A 83 10.11 -9.49 9.71
N ARG A 84 9.56 -10.60 10.22
CA ARG A 84 10.26 -11.90 10.32
C ARG A 84 10.30 -12.65 8.99
N CYS A 85 9.44 -12.28 8.04
CA CYS A 85 9.31 -13.00 6.78
C CYS A 85 10.25 -12.42 5.73
N ALA A 86 11.34 -13.14 5.42
CA ALA A 86 12.29 -12.74 4.37
C ALA A 86 11.60 -12.64 2.99
N GLU A 87 10.75 -13.61 2.67
CA GLU A 87 9.93 -13.61 1.45
C GLU A 87 9.00 -12.39 1.41
N GLY A 88 8.34 -12.08 2.53
CA GLY A 88 7.50 -10.89 2.67
C GLY A 88 8.27 -9.59 2.50
N ALA A 89 9.52 -9.51 2.96
CA ALA A 89 10.38 -8.35 2.73
C ALA A 89 10.71 -8.16 1.23
N LEU A 90 10.99 -9.25 0.51
CA LEU A 90 11.23 -9.22 -0.94
C LEU A 90 9.97 -8.80 -1.71
N VAL A 91 8.84 -9.47 -1.44
CA VAL A 91 7.56 -9.18 -2.10
C VAL A 91 7.11 -7.75 -1.81
N ARG A 92 7.21 -7.26 -0.57
CA ARG A 92 6.88 -5.88 -0.23
C ARG A 92 7.69 -4.86 -1.02
N ASN A 93 8.98 -5.10 -1.23
CA ASN A 93 9.82 -4.24 -2.04
C ASN A 93 9.44 -4.31 -3.53
N ALA A 94 9.20 -5.51 -4.06
CA ALA A 94 8.78 -5.71 -5.44
C ALA A 94 7.42 -5.04 -5.73
N VAL A 95 6.44 -5.25 -4.85
CA VAL A 95 5.10 -4.65 -4.94
C VAL A 95 5.16 -3.13 -4.84
N ARG A 96 5.98 -2.59 -3.92
CA ARG A 96 6.19 -1.13 -3.84
C ARG A 96 6.70 -0.57 -5.17
N LYS A 97 7.75 -1.20 -5.73
CA LYS A 97 8.32 -0.78 -7.02
C LYS A 97 7.29 -0.87 -8.14
N PHE A 98 6.58 -1.99 -8.22
CA PHE A 98 5.54 -2.21 -9.22
C PHE A 98 4.44 -1.14 -9.18
N LEU A 99 3.94 -0.78 -8.00
CA LEU A 99 2.92 0.26 -7.86
C LEU A 99 3.47 1.65 -8.22
N GLN A 100 4.72 1.95 -7.87
CA GLN A 100 5.37 3.24 -8.20
C GLN A 100 5.65 3.38 -9.69
N ASP A 101 6.04 2.30 -10.37
CA ASP A 101 6.36 2.31 -11.79
C ASP A 101 5.10 2.43 -12.67
N ASN A 102 3.96 1.89 -12.21
CA ASN A 102 2.72 1.82 -12.99
C ASN A 102 1.64 2.82 -12.56
N THR A 103 1.76 3.45 -11.39
CA THR A 103 0.75 4.37 -10.87
C THR A 103 1.37 5.64 -10.30
N ARG A 104 0.58 6.71 -10.22
CA ARG A 104 0.96 7.95 -9.52
C ARG A 104 0.33 8.04 -8.12
N ILE A 105 0.00 6.89 -7.53
CA ILE A 105 -0.64 6.81 -6.23
C ILE A 105 0.45 6.87 -5.14
N PRO A 106 0.30 7.68 -4.09
CA PRO A 106 1.23 7.66 -2.96
C PRO A 106 1.28 6.29 -2.30
N VAL A 107 2.50 5.78 -2.08
CA VAL A 107 2.73 4.44 -1.50
C VAL A 107 3.60 4.56 -0.26
N VAL A 108 3.17 3.96 0.85
CA VAL A 108 3.98 3.80 2.06
C VAL A 108 4.12 2.33 2.41
N THR A 109 5.33 1.89 2.72
CA THR A 109 5.61 0.54 3.22
C THR A 109 5.88 0.56 4.72
N TYR A 110 5.38 -0.44 5.43
CA TYR A 110 5.69 -0.69 6.83
C TYR A 110 6.03 -2.15 7.09
N SER A 111 6.89 -2.39 8.08
CA SER A 111 7.25 -3.73 8.54
C SER A 111 6.76 -3.85 9.97
N PHE A 112 5.79 -4.72 10.23
CA PHE A 112 5.16 -4.81 11.54
C PHE A 112 5.70 -5.97 12.37
N THR A 113 5.49 -5.89 13.67
CA THR A 113 5.64 -6.98 14.64
C THR A 113 4.29 -7.28 15.27
N GLU A 114 4.09 -8.44 15.89
CA GLU A 114 2.83 -8.80 16.58
C GLU A 114 2.44 -7.84 17.72
N ARG A 115 3.36 -6.95 18.11
CA ARG A 115 3.17 -5.96 19.17
C ARG A 115 2.98 -4.54 18.65
N THR A 116 3.07 -4.30 17.32
CA THR A 116 2.92 -2.97 16.74
C THR A 116 1.61 -2.33 17.18
N LYS A 117 1.71 -1.12 17.73
CA LYS A 117 0.57 -0.32 18.16
C LYS A 117 0.27 0.81 17.17
N ALA A 118 -0.97 1.31 17.22
CA ALA A 118 -1.45 2.32 16.28
C ALA A 118 -0.59 3.61 16.30
N ASP A 119 -0.09 4.01 17.47
CA ASP A 119 0.77 5.19 17.65
C ASP A 119 2.06 5.12 16.82
N GLU A 120 2.67 3.95 16.66
CA GLU A 120 3.83 3.74 15.77
C GLU A 120 3.51 4.00 14.29
N LEU A 121 2.23 3.90 13.91
CA LEU A 121 1.75 4.11 12.55
C LEU A 121 1.28 5.55 12.31
N PHE A 122 1.11 6.36 13.35
CA PHE A 122 0.46 7.67 13.25
C PHE A 122 1.14 8.60 12.25
N ILE A 123 2.45 8.82 12.39
CA ILE A 123 3.20 9.71 11.48
C ILE A 123 3.11 9.23 10.02
N ARG A 124 3.08 7.90 9.81
CA ARG A 124 2.98 7.32 8.46
C ARG A 124 1.60 7.51 7.85
N MET A 125 0.55 7.30 8.65
CA MET A 125 -0.84 7.48 8.20
C MET A 125 -1.17 8.96 7.99
N GLU A 126 -0.71 9.83 8.89
CA GLU A 126 -0.85 11.28 8.75
C GLU A 126 -0.16 11.78 7.49
N ALA A 127 1.10 11.37 7.25
CA ALA A 127 1.83 11.74 6.06
C ALA A 127 1.10 11.26 4.80
N LEU A 128 0.56 10.03 4.80
CA LEU A 128 -0.16 9.47 3.66
C LEU A 128 -1.47 10.23 3.38
N ALA A 129 -2.29 10.46 4.41
CA ALA A 129 -3.54 11.22 4.30
C ALA A 129 -3.28 12.68 3.88
N THR A 130 -2.24 13.31 4.43
CA THR A 130 -1.84 14.68 4.08
C THR A 130 -1.36 14.77 2.64
N THR A 131 -0.58 13.80 2.17
CA THR A 131 -0.07 13.76 0.79
C THR A 131 -1.22 13.70 -0.22
N VAL A 132 -2.26 12.92 0.07
CA VAL A 132 -3.46 12.85 -0.77
C VAL A 132 -4.23 14.17 -0.72
N THR A 133 -4.58 14.65 0.47
CA THR A 133 -5.44 15.83 0.64
C THR A 133 -4.80 17.11 0.12
N ARG A 134 -3.48 17.25 0.25
CA ARG A 134 -2.71 18.42 -0.21
C ARG A 134 -2.02 18.21 -1.54
N ARG A 135 -2.40 17.17 -2.30
CA ARG A 135 -1.77 16.83 -3.59
C ARG A 135 -1.70 18.00 -4.56
N SER A 136 -2.74 18.84 -4.63
CA SER A 136 -2.78 20.03 -5.48
C SER A 136 -1.74 21.09 -5.10
N ILE A 137 -1.44 21.23 -3.81
CA ILE A 137 -0.44 22.17 -3.29
C ILE A 137 0.98 21.62 -3.47
N LEU A 138 1.13 20.30 -3.37
CA LEU A 138 2.40 19.58 -3.52
C LEU A 138 2.78 19.35 -4.99
N ALA A 139 1.83 19.45 -5.91
CA ALA A 139 2.08 19.36 -7.34
C ALA A 139 2.85 20.62 -7.79
N ARG A 140 4.18 20.52 -7.78
CA ARG A 140 5.04 21.51 -8.45
C ARG A 140 4.66 21.55 -9.92
N GLU A 141 4.14 22.69 -10.39
CA GLU A 141 4.20 23.00 -11.81
C GLU A 141 5.68 23.04 -12.20
N LYS A 142 6.03 22.28 -13.24
CA LYS A 142 7.38 22.34 -13.81
C LYS A 142 7.52 23.76 -14.35
N GLN A 143 8.39 24.56 -13.74
CA GLN A 143 8.60 25.93 -14.19
C GLN A 143 9.31 25.88 -15.55
N GLU A 144 8.53 25.94 -16.62
CA GLU A 144 9.03 26.05 -17.99
C GLU A 144 9.25 27.53 -18.31
N GLY A 145 10.43 28.01 -17.96
CA GLY A 145 10.89 29.36 -18.24
C GLY A 145 12.37 29.49 -17.93
N LEU A 146 13.10 30.31 -18.69
CA LEU A 146 14.46 30.70 -18.33
C LEU A 146 14.39 31.44 -16.99
N THR A 147 14.92 30.82 -15.93
CA THR A 147 15.21 31.52 -14.69
C THR A 147 16.30 32.55 -14.99
N LEU A 148 15.93 33.83 -14.98
CA LEU A 148 16.87 34.94 -14.83
C LEU A 148 17.30 34.96 -13.36
N GLY A 149 18.39 34.24 -13.06
CA GLY A 149 18.98 34.12 -11.72
C GLY A 149 19.99 32.99 -11.68
#